data_AF-A0A380WCD7-F1
#
_entry.id   AF-A0A380WCD7-F1
#
_cell.length_a   1.000
_cell.length_b   1.000
_cell.length_c   1.000
_cell.angle_alpha   90.00
_cell.angle_beta   90.00
_cell.angle_gamma   90.00
#
_symmetry.space_group_name_H-M   'P 1'
#
loop_
_entity.id
_entity.type
_entity.pdbx_description
1 polymer ?
#
loop_
_entity_poly.entity_id
_entity_poly.type
_entity_poly.pdbx_seq_one_letter_code
_entity_poly.pdbx_strand_id
1 'polypeptide(L)'
;MAKPAVIVVGADKGGVGKTTVSRTVLDYFTANNIPTRAFDTEAPRGTLKRFHPEVTEIVDVTTTSDQMKIFDTLNTATANVTVIDVRAGLMSPTLAALRDIGFLDAARSGQITFAVFHILGPSIASLDEIAETANFMDGAKYFLVKNFINNTSFFEWDQATYNSYFKRIKNATEITIPKLNEMAYEQVEVSSVPFLKFVANKGPSDETANYSFVLRGYVRHWLGNVWGEFDRIKLTDIVGSTDKGFTRPAAAD
;
A
#
# COMPACT_ATOMS: atom_id res chain seq x y z
N MET A 1 8.69 21.55 -8.98
CA MET A 1 9.04 20.27 -8.33
C MET A 1 7.87 19.32 -8.53
N ALA A 2 8.13 18.02 -8.60
CA ALA A 2 7.05 17.03 -8.64
C ALA A 2 6.24 17.16 -7.34
N LYS A 3 4.92 17.03 -7.45
CA LYS A 3 4.00 17.11 -6.32
C LYS A 3 4.24 15.90 -5.40
N PRO A 4 4.47 16.08 -4.08
CA PRO A 4 4.68 14.95 -3.18
C PRO A 4 3.41 14.08 -3.11
N ALA A 5 3.61 12.77 -3.00
CA ALA A 5 2.54 11.79 -2.86
C ALA A 5 2.67 11.04 -1.53
N VAL A 6 1.56 10.89 -0.82
CA VAL A 6 1.45 10.08 0.39
C VAL A 6 0.40 9.00 0.16
N ILE A 7 0.80 7.75 0.38
CA ILE A 7 -0.06 6.57 0.33
C ILE A 7 -0.15 6.01 1.73
N VAL A 8 -1.34 5.99 2.30
CA VAL A 8 -1.62 5.27 3.55
C VAL A 8 -2.16 3.88 3.19
N VAL A 9 -1.53 2.82 3.71
CA VAL A 9 -2.02 1.45 3.62
C VAL A 9 -2.47 1.05 5.02
N GLY A 10 -3.77 0.85 5.21
CA GLY A 10 -4.33 0.78 6.55
C GLY A 10 -5.65 0.03 6.63
N ALA A 11 -5.97 -0.36 7.86
CA ALA A 11 -7.21 -1.00 8.29
C ALA A 11 -7.15 -1.15 9.82
N ASP A 12 -8.27 -0.97 10.50
CA ASP A 12 -8.36 -1.14 11.94
C ASP A 12 -8.25 -2.62 12.33
N LYS A 13 -8.75 -3.52 11.48
CA LYS A 13 -8.61 -4.96 11.72
C LYS A 13 -7.17 -5.45 11.57
N GLY A 14 -6.70 -6.24 12.55
CA GLY A 14 -5.45 -6.98 12.48
C GLY A 14 -5.54 -8.20 11.54
N GLY A 15 -4.42 -8.59 10.94
CA GLY A 15 -4.35 -9.82 10.13
C GLY A 15 -5.04 -9.77 8.77
N VAL A 16 -5.42 -8.60 8.27
CA VAL A 16 -5.99 -8.42 6.90
C VAL A 16 -4.93 -8.24 5.81
N GLY A 17 -3.65 -8.25 6.18
CA GLY A 17 -2.52 -8.27 5.24
C GLY A 17 -2.08 -6.89 4.74
N LYS A 18 -2.22 -5.86 5.57
CA LYS A 18 -1.74 -4.49 5.29
C LYS A 18 -0.28 -4.45 4.84
N THR A 19 0.62 -5.01 5.64
CA THR A 19 2.05 -5.06 5.31
C THR A 19 2.31 -5.84 4.03
N THR A 20 1.53 -6.88 3.73
CA THR A 20 1.62 -7.60 2.45
C THR A 20 1.33 -6.66 1.27
N VAL A 21 0.27 -5.85 1.37
CA VAL A 21 -0.06 -4.83 0.35
C VAL A 21 0.98 -3.73 0.29
N SER A 22 1.47 -3.24 1.44
CA SER A 22 2.54 -2.24 1.50
C SER A 22 3.80 -2.73 0.76
N ARG A 23 4.17 -4.00 0.93
CA ARG A 23 5.29 -4.63 0.22
C ARG A 23 5.07 -4.71 -1.29
N THR A 24 3.86 -5.05 -1.76
CA THR A 24 3.59 -5.08 -3.22
C THR A 24 3.61 -3.69 -3.84
N VAL A 25 3.15 -2.66 -3.12
CA VAL A 25 3.22 -1.26 -3.54
C VAL A 25 4.67 -0.79 -3.64
N LEU A 26 5.51 -1.09 -2.65
CA LEU A 26 6.94 -0.75 -2.69
C LEU A 26 7.70 -1.47 -3.81
N ASP A 27 7.42 -2.76 -4.00
CA ASP A 27 8.00 -3.52 -5.11
C ASP A 27 7.54 -2.96 -6.46
N TYR A 28 6.27 -2.55 -6.59
CA TYR A 28 5.76 -1.91 -7.81
C TYR A 28 6.49 -0.59 -8.12
N PHE A 29 6.68 0.27 -7.13
CA PHE A 29 7.43 1.52 -7.33
C PHE A 29 8.90 1.28 -7.63
N THR A 30 9.52 0.29 -6.99
CA THR A 30 10.90 -0.12 -7.30
C THR A 30 11.02 -0.56 -8.76
N ALA A 31 10.10 -1.42 -9.24
CA ALA A 31 10.08 -1.88 -10.63
C ALA A 31 9.84 -0.75 -11.65
N ASN A 32 9.13 0.31 -11.26
CA ASN A 32 8.86 1.48 -12.09
C ASN A 32 9.86 2.64 -11.88
N ASN A 33 10.96 2.42 -11.15
CA ASN A 33 11.98 3.43 -10.84
C ASN A 33 11.40 4.70 -10.18
N ILE A 34 10.41 4.55 -9.30
CA ILE A 34 9.79 5.63 -8.56
C ILE A 34 10.46 5.73 -7.18
N PRO A 35 11.26 6.77 -6.90
CA PRO A 35 11.92 6.94 -5.61
C PRO A 35 10.90 7.06 -4.49
N THR A 36 10.95 6.10 -3.57
CA THR A 36 9.95 5.93 -2.51
C THR A 36 10.64 5.77 -1.17
N ARG A 37 10.03 6.35 -0.14
CA ARG A 37 10.33 6.06 1.27
C ARG A 37 9.09 5.49 1.93
N ALA A 38 9.28 4.78 3.03
CA ALA A 38 8.20 4.15 3.76
C ALA A 38 8.30 4.38 5.26
N PHE A 39 7.15 4.37 5.92
CA PHE A 39 7.02 4.45 7.36
C PHE A 39 6.20 3.27 7.87
N ASP A 40 6.75 2.56 8.84
CA ASP A 40 6.13 1.41 9.49
C ASP A 40 5.66 1.84 10.87
N THR A 41 4.34 1.86 11.09
CA THR A 41 3.79 2.30 12.37
C THR A 41 3.69 1.21 13.43
N GLU A 42 4.21 0.00 13.16
CA GLU A 42 4.32 -1.10 14.14
C GLU A 42 5.50 -0.89 15.10
N ALA A 43 5.53 0.25 15.81
CA ALA A 43 6.58 0.57 16.75
C ALA A 43 6.51 -0.28 18.04
N PRO A 44 7.65 -0.69 18.63
CA PRO A 44 9.03 -0.47 18.19
C PRO A 44 9.59 -1.58 17.28
N ARG A 45 8.81 -2.62 16.97
CA ARG A 45 9.35 -3.85 16.34
C ARG A 45 9.53 -3.71 14.83
N GLY A 46 8.56 -3.10 14.16
CA GLY A 46 8.44 -3.04 12.71
C GLY A 46 8.12 -4.42 12.09
N THR A 47 7.24 -4.44 11.11
CA THR A 47 7.01 -5.62 10.25
C THR A 47 7.49 -5.34 8.83
N LEU A 48 7.17 -4.17 8.27
CA LEU A 48 7.57 -3.76 6.93
C LEU A 48 9.08 -3.54 6.85
N LYS A 49 9.70 -2.94 7.88
CA LYS A 49 11.15 -2.67 7.95
C LYS A 49 11.99 -3.92 7.72
N ARG A 50 11.51 -5.10 8.15
CA ARG A 50 12.17 -6.39 7.94
C ARG A 50 12.38 -6.70 6.46
N PHE A 51 11.44 -6.33 5.61
CA PHE A 51 11.46 -6.65 4.17
C PHE A 51 12.07 -5.53 3.32
N HIS A 52 11.86 -4.27 3.70
CA HIS A 52 12.36 -3.11 2.97
C HIS A 52 13.26 -2.21 3.85
N PRO A 53 14.36 -2.74 4.40
CA PRO A 53 15.17 -2.01 5.38
C PRO A 53 15.78 -0.72 4.82
N GLU A 54 16.08 -0.65 3.54
CA GLU A 54 16.74 0.51 2.92
C GLU A 54 15.83 1.73 2.78
N VAL A 55 14.50 1.53 2.71
CA VAL A 55 13.55 2.61 2.44
C VAL A 55 12.52 2.83 3.56
N THR A 56 12.44 1.91 4.52
CA THR A 56 11.45 1.99 5.61
C THR A 56 12.05 2.55 6.89
N GLU A 57 11.33 3.39 7.62
CA GLU A 57 11.63 3.79 9.00
C GLU A 57 10.48 3.40 9.93
N ILE A 58 10.79 3.02 11.17
CA ILE A 58 9.77 2.71 12.19
C ILE A 58 9.40 3.99 12.92
N VAL A 59 8.11 4.26 13.05
CA VAL A 59 7.59 5.50 13.65
C VAL A 59 6.35 5.25 14.50
N ASP A 60 6.11 6.09 15.50
CA ASP A 60 4.83 6.17 16.20
C ASP A 60 4.09 7.44 15.75
N VAL A 61 3.13 7.27 14.84
CA VAL A 61 2.34 8.36 14.26
C VAL A 61 1.46 9.09 15.29
N THR A 62 1.31 8.56 16.51
CA THR A 62 0.60 9.24 17.60
C THR A 62 1.49 10.27 18.31
N THR A 63 2.80 10.27 18.06
CA THR A 63 3.75 11.23 18.65
C THR A 63 4.07 12.36 17.68
N THR A 64 4.10 13.59 18.18
CA THR A 64 4.40 14.77 17.36
C THR A 64 5.79 14.71 16.72
N SER A 65 6.79 14.19 17.42
CA SER A 65 8.15 14.09 16.89
C SER A 65 8.24 13.21 15.64
N ASP A 66 7.50 12.09 15.62
CA ASP A 66 7.50 11.19 14.47
C ASP A 66 6.55 11.70 13.38
N GLN A 67 5.46 12.38 13.73
CA GLN A 67 4.66 13.13 12.75
C GLN A 67 5.52 14.14 11.98
N MET A 68 6.37 14.92 12.66
CA MET A 68 7.30 15.86 12.00
C MET A 68 8.26 15.14 11.05
N LYS A 69 8.82 14.00 11.44
CA LYS A 69 9.70 13.19 10.56
C LYS A 69 8.98 12.78 9.28
N ILE A 70 7.71 12.44 9.35
CA ILE A 70 6.91 12.05 8.18
C ILE A 70 6.58 13.29 7.34
N PHE A 71 5.99 14.32 7.94
CA PHE A 71 5.29 15.38 7.18
C PHE A 71 6.15 16.60 6.84
N ASP A 72 7.05 17.04 7.72
CA ASP A 72 7.89 18.23 7.46
C ASP A 72 8.92 17.98 6.36
N THR A 73 9.26 16.70 6.15
CA THR A 73 10.24 16.26 5.16
C THR A 73 9.63 15.94 3.80
N LEU A 74 8.31 16.05 3.62
CA LEU A 74 7.64 15.70 2.35
C LEU A 74 8.14 16.50 1.14
N ASN A 75 8.48 17.77 1.33
CA ASN A 75 8.93 18.65 0.25
C ASN A 75 10.47 18.66 0.08
N THR A 76 11.21 18.11 1.04
CA THR A 76 12.67 18.14 1.06
C THR A 76 13.29 16.77 0.82
N ALA A 77 12.52 15.69 0.99
CA ALA A 77 12.96 14.34 0.69
C ALA A 77 13.24 14.16 -0.80
N THR A 78 14.30 13.40 -1.10
CA THR A 78 14.62 12.99 -2.48
C THR A 78 13.56 12.05 -3.05
N ALA A 79 12.86 11.30 -2.17
CA ALA A 79 11.74 10.46 -2.52
C ALA A 79 10.45 11.27 -2.57
N ASN A 80 9.81 11.31 -3.74
CA ASN A 80 8.55 12.05 -3.92
C ASN A 80 7.32 11.24 -3.46
N VAL A 81 7.49 9.94 -3.20
CA VAL A 81 6.42 9.05 -2.72
C VAL A 81 6.73 8.58 -1.31
N THR A 82 5.76 8.75 -0.42
CA THR A 82 5.80 8.28 0.96
C THR A 82 4.71 7.23 1.16
N VAL A 83 5.08 6.00 1.53
CA VAL A 83 4.12 4.93 1.88
C VAL A 83 4.07 4.78 3.39
N ILE A 84 2.89 4.77 3.99
CA ILE A 84 2.70 4.60 5.43
C ILE A 84 1.95 3.29 5.65
N ASP A 85 2.63 2.27 6.19
CA ASP A 85 2.02 1.00 6.61
C ASP A 85 1.47 1.16 8.03
N VAL A 86 0.15 1.29 8.13
CA VAL A 86 -0.54 1.62 9.37
C VAL A 86 -0.85 0.35 10.15
N ARG A 87 -0.33 0.28 11.37
CA ARG A 87 -0.65 -0.73 12.39
C ARG A 87 -2.16 -0.87 12.60
N ALA A 88 -2.58 -2.08 12.96
CA ALA A 88 -3.97 -2.37 13.31
C ALA A 88 -4.50 -1.43 14.42
N GLY A 89 -5.73 -0.94 14.25
CA GLY A 89 -6.41 -0.01 15.16
C GLY A 89 -5.92 1.44 15.09
N LEU A 90 -4.97 1.77 14.21
CA LEU A 90 -4.45 3.14 14.08
C LEU A 90 -4.92 3.84 12.80
N MET A 91 -5.87 3.28 12.03
CA MET A 91 -6.31 3.91 10.77
C MET A 91 -6.98 5.26 11.05
N SER A 92 -8.06 5.25 11.84
CA SER A 92 -8.79 6.46 12.22
C SER A 92 -7.92 7.47 12.98
N PRO A 93 -7.12 7.08 13.99
CA PRO A 93 -6.16 7.99 14.63
C PRO A 93 -5.16 8.63 13.67
N THR A 94 -4.64 7.87 12.70
CA THR A 94 -3.70 8.41 11.69
C THR A 94 -4.38 9.46 10.82
N LEU A 95 -5.59 9.18 10.33
CA LEU A 95 -6.35 10.13 9.51
C LEU A 95 -6.77 11.38 10.29
N ALA A 96 -7.11 11.23 11.57
CA ALA A 96 -7.38 12.36 12.45
C ALA A 96 -6.13 13.23 12.65
N ALA A 97 -4.96 12.62 12.90
CA ALA A 97 -3.70 13.36 12.98
C ALA A 97 -3.39 14.13 11.69
N LEU A 98 -3.61 13.52 10.52
CA LEU A 98 -3.47 14.18 9.22
C LEU A 98 -4.43 15.37 9.06
N ARG A 99 -5.68 15.23 9.51
CA ARG A 99 -6.65 16.33 9.50
C ARG A 99 -6.15 17.49 10.38
N ASP A 100 -5.74 17.19 11.61
CA ASP A 100 -5.44 18.20 12.63
C ASP A 100 -4.21 19.03 12.28
N ILE A 101 -3.25 18.48 11.53
CA ILE A 101 -2.08 19.21 11.01
C ILE A 101 -2.34 19.92 9.67
N GLY A 102 -3.58 19.90 9.15
CA GLY A 102 -3.94 20.54 7.88
C GLY A 102 -3.50 19.79 6.62
N PHE A 103 -3.01 18.54 6.76
CA PHE A 103 -2.56 17.74 5.61
C PHE A 103 -3.70 17.45 4.63
N LEU A 104 -4.91 17.18 5.14
CA LEU A 104 -6.08 16.91 4.29
C LEU A 104 -6.53 18.16 3.51
N ASP A 105 -6.33 19.36 4.04
CA ASP A 105 -6.56 20.62 3.30
C ASP A 105 -5.55 20.80 2.16
N ALA A 106 -4.28 20.45 2.40
CA ALA A 106 -3.25 20.44 1.35
C ALA A 106 -3.57 19.41 0.25
N ALA A 107 -4.15 18.26 0.60
CA ALA A 107 -4.64 17.27 -0.36
C ALA A 107 -5.81 17.82 -1.19
N ARG A 108 -6.84 18.39 -0.54
CA ARG A 108 -8.02 19.00 -1.20
C ARG A 108 -7.66 20.15 -2.14
N SER A 109 -6.73 21.01 -1.74
CA SER A 109 -6.24 22.12 -2.57
C SER A 109 -5.29 21.66 -3.68
N GLY A 110 -4.97 20.37 -3.76
CA GLY A 110 -4.13 19.80 -4.81
C GLY A 110 -2.64 20.04 -4.61
N GLN A 111 -2.19 20.45 -3.44
CA GLN A 111 -0.77 20.64 -3.11
C GLN A 111 -0.06 19.31 -2.83
N ILE A 112 -0.77 18.31 -2.32
CA ILE A 112 -0.25 16.96 -2.03
C ILE A 112 -1.15 15.91 -2.69
N THR A 113 -0.57 14.84 -3.22
CA THR A 113 -1.34 13.70 -3.72
C THR A 113 -1.55 12.80 -2.52
N PHE A 114 -2.81 12.60 -2.13
CA PHE A 114 -3.14 11.71 -1.03
C PHE A 114 -3.93 10.52 -1.55
N ALA A 115 -3.46 9.32 -1.23
CA ALA A 115 -4.11 8.08 -1.56
C ALA A 115 -4.20 7.17 -0.34
N VAL A 116 -5.28 6.40 -0.26
CA VAL A 116 -5.56 5.50 0.85
C VAL A 116 -5.93 4.13 0.31
N PHE A 117 -5.11 3.14 0.63
CA PHE A 117 -5.36 1.72 0.41
C PHE A 117 -5.96 1.15 1.70
N HIS A 118 -7.28 1.18 1.78
CA HIS A 118 -8.01 0.63 2.90
C HIS A 118 -8.23 -0.86 2.68
N ILE A 119 -7.55 -1.68 3.48
CA ILE A 119 -7.62 -3.14 3.36
C ILE A 119 -8.88 -3.65 4.06
N LEU A 120 -9.76 -4.26 3.29
CA LEU A 120 -11.02 -4.75 3.82
C LEU A 120 -10.80 -6.01 4.66
N GLY A 121 -11.57 -6.14 5.73
CA GLY A 121 -11.77 -7.39 6.47
C GLY A 121 -13.08 -8.07 6.05
N PRO A 122 -13.22 -9.39 6.25
CA PRO A 122 -14.43 -10.15 5.89
C PRO A 122 -15.59 -9.98 6.88
N SER A 123 -15.67 -8.85 7.58
CA SER A 123 -16.61 -8.64 8.69
C SER A 123 -17.37 -7.33 8.51
N ILE A 124 -18.60 -7.27 9.06
CA ILE A 124 -19.43 -6.06 9.07
C ILE A 124 -18.68 -4.87 9.70
N ALA A 125 -17.88 -5.09 10.75
CA ALA A 125 -17.05 -4.04 11.33
C ALA A 125 -16.11 -3.35 10.32
N SER A 126 -15.67 -4.05 9.26
CA SER A 126 -14.87 -3.44 8.20
C SER A 126 -15.71 -2.52 7.32
N LEU A 127 -17.02 -2.76 7.19
CA LEU A 127 -17.92 -1.86 6.47
C LEU A 127 -18.17 -0.56 7.24
N ASP A 128 -18.33 -0.65 8.56
CA ASP A 128 -18.50 0.53 9.40
C ASP A 128 -17.24 1.41 9.37
N GLU A 129 -16.06 0.78 9.42
CA GLU A 129 -14.76 1.45 9.26
C GLU A 129 -14.67 2.23 7.94
N ILE A 130 -15.20 1.67 6.85
CA ILE A 130 -15.22 2.34 5.55
C ILE A 130 -16.01 3.66 5.62
N ALA A 131 -17.17 3.66 6.30
CA ALA A 131 -18.02 4.85 6.43
C ALA A 131 -17.34 5.93 7.29
N GLU A 132 -16.66 5.53 8.35
CA GLU A 132 -15.86 6.44 9.19
C GLU A 132 -14.70 7.06 8.39
N THR A 133 -13.94 6.22 7.70
CA THR A 133 -12.79 6.61 6.88
C THR A 133 -13.20 7.52 5.73
N ALA A 134 -14.36 7.28 5.10
CA ALA A 134 -14.86 8.07 3.97
C ALA A 134 -14.96 9.57 4.26
N ASN A 135 -15.18 9.97 5.52
CA ASN A 135 -15.23 11.37 5.93
C ASN A 135 -13.89 12.12 5.74
N PHE A 136 -12.78 11.39 5.65
CA PHE A 136 -11.45 11.95 5.45
C PHE A 136 -11.01 11.93 3.98
N MET A 137 -11.80 11.32 3.09
CA MET A 137 -11.38 11.01 1.72
C MET A 137 -11.67 12.11 0.71
N ASP A 138 -12.23 13.24 1.14
CA ASP A 138 -12.40 14.39 0.24
C ASP A 138 -11.03 14.92 -0.21
N GLY A 139 -10.83 15.02 -1.53
CA GLY A 139 -9.53 15.32 -2.15
C GLY A 139 -8.53 14.14 -2.20
N ALA A 140 -8.88 12.95 -1.69
CA ALA A 140 -8.03 11.77 -1.69
C ALA A 140 -8.41 10.76 -2.80
N LYS A 141 -7.46 9.92 -3.20
CA LYS A 141 -7.73 8.70 -3.99
C LYS A 141 -8.01 7.55 -3.02
N TYR A 142 -9.25 7.09 -2.97
CA TYR A 142 -9.66 6.07 -2.01
C TYR A 142 -9.78 4.69 -2.67
N PHE A 143 -8.96 3.75 -2.24
CA PHE A 143 -8.91 2.38 -2.74
C PHE A 143 -9.39 1.40 -1.69
N LEU A 144 -10.44 0.66 -2.01
CA LEU A 144 -10.98 -0.41 -1.15
C LEU A 144 -10.37 -1.74 -1.60
N VAL A 145 -9.48 -2.30 -0.80
CA VAL A 145 -8.62 -3.42 -1.20
C VAL A 145 -9.14 -4.73 -0.64
N LYS A 146 -9.56 -5.63 -1.53
CA LYS A 146 -9.94 -7.01 -1.21
C LYS A 146 -8.69 -7.88 -1.25
N ASN A 147 -8.13 -8.19 -0.09
CA ASN A 147 -6.87 -8.95 0.02
C ASN A 147 -7.08 -10.41 0.43
N PHE A 148 -7.03 -11.33 -0.52
CA PHE A 148 -7.30 -12.76 -0.30
C PHE A 148 -6.13 -13.49 0.36
N ILE A 149 -5.90 -13.30 1.67
CA ILE A 149 -4.84 -14.01 2.41
C ILE A 149 -5.14 -15.52 2.52
N ASN A 150 -6.42 -15.86 2.72
CA ASN A 150 -6.89 -17.24 2.71
C ASN A 150 -8.05 -17.37 1.71
N ASN A 151 -8.73 -18.52 1.69
CA ASN A 151 -9.93 -18.72 0.86
C ASN A 151 -11.14 -17.98 1.45
N THR A 152 -10.91 -16.75 1.94
CA THR A 152 -11.94 -15.90 2.51
C THR A 152 -12.93 -15.62 1.40
N SER A 153 -14.17 -16.03 1.56
CA SER A 153 -15.29 -15.43 0.84
C SER A 153 -15.40 -14.01 1.37
N PHE A 154 -14.62 -13.10 0.76
CA PHE A 154 -14.58 -11.70 1.17
C PHE A 154 -16.00 -11.22 1.36
N PHE A 155 -16.89 -11.51 0.39
CA PHE A 155 -18.30 -11.13 0.45
C PHE A 155 -19.18 -12.14 -0.32
N GLU A 156 -19.72 -13.16 0.34
CA GLU A 156 -21.00 -13.79 -0.08
C GLU A 156 -22.17 -12.92 0.43
N TRP A 157 -22.06 -11.61 0.27
CA TRP A 157 -23.09 -10.69 0.70
C TRP A 157 -24.10 -10.52 -0.41
N ASP A 158 -25.37 -10.40 -0.03
CA ASP A 158 -26.40 -10.07 -0.99
C ASP A 158 -26.07 -8.72 -1.67
N GLN A 159 -26.49 -8.59 -2.91
CA GLN A 159 -26.17 -7.43 -3.74
C GLN A 159 -26.68 -6.12 -3.12
N ALA A 160 -27.73 -6.16 -2.28
CA ALA A 160 -28.28 -4.95 -1.65
C ALA A 160 -27.36 -4.45 -0.54
N THR A 161 -26.87 -5.33 0.34
CA THR A 161 -25.86 -5.00 1.36
C THR A 161 -24.57 -4.48 0.73
N TYR A 162 -24.12 -5.11 -0.36
CA TYR A 162 -22.96 -4.60 -1.09
C TYR A 162 -23.18 -3.18 -1.62
N ASN A 163 -24.30 -2.97 -2.33
CA ASN A 163 -24.62 -1.69 -2.92
C ASN A 163 -24.80 -0.59 -1.85
N SER A 164 -25.36 -0.92 -0.69
CA SER A 164 -25.63 0.07 0.35
C SER A 164 -24.36 0.63 0.98
N TYR A 165 -23.24 -0.08 0.98
CA TYR A 165 -21.97 0.45 1.49
C TYR A 165 -21.06 0.96 0.38
N PHE A 166 -20.81 0.13 -0.64
CA PHE A 166 -19.80 0.44 -1.66
C PHE A 166 -20.24 1.51 -2.66
N LYS A 167 -21.53 1.53 -3.07
CA LYS A 167 -22.02 2.54 -4.03
C LYS A 167 -22.30 3.90 -3.40
N ARG A 168 -22.43 3.98 -2.06
CA ARG A 168 -22.64 5.26 -1.37
C ARG A 168 -21.36 6.08 -1.27
N ILE A 169 -20.21 5.43 -1.34
CA ILE A 169 -18.91 6.09 -1.21
C ILE A 169 -18.50 6.58 -2.58
N LYS A 170 -18.82 7.84 -2.84
CA LYS A 170 -18.41 8.52 -4.06
C LYS A 170 -16.89 8.44 -4.17
N ASN A 171 -16.39 8.05 -5.35
CA ASN A 171 -14.97 8.04 -5.72
C ASN A 171 -14.10 6.95 -5.08
N ALA A 172 -14.68 5.97 -4.38
CA ALA A 172 -13.93 4.77 -4.00
C ALA A 172 -13.72 3.85 -5.22
N THR A 173 -12.50 3.35 -5.39
CA THR A 173 -12.16 2.37 -6.43
C THR A 173 -11.73 1.07 -5.78
N GLU A 174 -12.33 -0.04 -6.19
CA GLU A 174 -11.95 -1.34 -5.65
C GLU A 174 -10.66 -1.86 -6.28
N ILE A 175 -9.87 -2.60 -5.50
CA ILE A 175 -8.68 -3.34 -5.93
C ILE A 175 -8.76 -4.75 -5.39
N THR A 176 -8.38 -5.74 -6.18
CA THR A 176 -8.33 -7.15 -5.74
C THR A 176 -6.90 -7.68 -5.71
N ILE A 177 -6.44 -8.12 -4.55
CA ILE A 177 -5.16 -8.82 -4.40
C ILE A 177 -5.47 -10.31 -4.26
N PRO A 178 -5.16 -11.14 -5.27
CA PRO A 178 -5.48 -12.56 -5.25
C PRO A 178 -4.68 -13.29 -4.17
N LYS A 179 -5.08 -14.53 -3.87
CA LYS A 179 -4.33 -15.37 -2.94
C LYS A 179 -3.01 -15.83 -3.57
N LEU A 180 -1.91 -15.62 -2.86
CA LEU A 180 -0.63 -16.27 -3.20
C LEU A 180 -0.65 -17.72 -2.72
N ASN A 181 0.00 -18.62 -3.46
CA ASN A 181 0.22 -19.99 -3.00
C ASN A 181 0.84 -19.99 -1.59
N GLU A 182 0.25 -20.78 -0.68
CA GLU A 182 0.60 -20.75 0.76
C GLU A 182 2.09 -21.03 0.99
N MET A 183 2.62 -22.09 0.38
CA MET A 183 4.03 -22.44 0.49
C MET A 183 4.93 -21.36 -0.09
N ALA A 184 4.54 -20.73 -1.21
CA ALA A 184 5.28 -19.62 -1.78
C ALA A 184 5.29 -18.40 -0.83
N TYR A 185 4.13 -18.06 -0.25
CA TYR A 185 4.01 -16.96 0.71
C TYR A 185 4.88 -17.21 1.95
N GLU A 186 4.80 -18.39 2.55
CA GLU A 186 5.61 -18.79 3.72
C GLU A 186 7.10 -18.70 3.43
N GLN A 187 7.55 -19.16 2.25
CA GLN A 187 8.97 -19.08 1.90
C GLN A 187 9.45 -17.65 1.68
N VAL A 188 8.60 -16.76 1.14
CA VAL A 188 8.93 -15.34 1.07
C VAL A 188 9.00 -14.75 2.49
N GLU A 189 8.04 -15.05 3.37
CA GLU A 189 8.05 -14.59 4.77
C GLU A 189 9.34 -14.99 5.49
N VAL A 190 9.75 -16.25 5.40
CA VAL A 190 10.98 -16.76 6.03
C VAL A 190 12.22 -16.09 5.43
N SER A 191 12.23 -15.87 4.12
CA SER A 191 13.37 -15.24 3.43
C SER A 191 13.63 -13.79 3.85
N SER A 192 12.62 -13.10 4.40
CA SER A 192 12.73 -11.71 4.86
C SER A 192 13.25 -10.73 3.80
N VAL A 193 12.99 -11.00 2.51
CA VAL A 193 13.33 -10.11 1.40
C VAL A 193 12.07 -9.60 0.67
N PRO A 194 12.17 -8.51 -0.12
CA PRO A 194 11.08 -8.09 -1.00
C PRO A 194 10.67 -9.21 -1.97
N PHE A 195 9.42 -9.21 -2.45
CA PHE A 195 8.95 -10.23 -3.39
C PHE A 195 9.78 -10.18 -4.69
N LEU A 196 10.18 -8.98 -5.13
CA LEU A 196 11.08 -8.80 -6.27
C LEU A 196 12.43 -9.50 -6.09
N LYS A 197 13.09 -9.34 -4.93
CA LYS A 197 14.36 -10.04 -4.64
C LYS A 197 14.16 -11.56 -4.60
N PHE A 198 13.07 -12.03 -3.99
CA PHE A 198 12.73 -13.44 -3.98
C PHE A 198 12.59 -14.01 -5.41
N VAL A 199 11.84 -13.33 -6.28
CA VAL A 199 11.68 -13.74 -7.70
C VAL A 199 13.01 -13.72 -8.45
N ALA A 200 13.86 -12.73 -8.17
CA ALA A 200 15.22 -12.62 -8.73
C ALA A 200 16.23 -13.62 -8.15
N ASN A 201 15.81 -14.45 -7.18
CA ASN A 201 16.66 -15.40 -6.48
C ASN A 201 17.83 -14.72 -5.76
N LYS A 202 17.53 -13.61 -5.07
CA LYS A 202 18.49 -12.80 -4.32
C LYS A 202 18.16 -12.76 -2.84
N GLY A 203 19.18 -12.95 -2.00
CA GLY A 203 19.08 -12.80 -0.56
C GLY A 203 19.16 -11.34 -0.10
N PRO A 204 19.17 -11.08 1.23
CA PRO A 204 19.13 -9.73 1.78
C PRO A 204 20.24 -8.82 1.25
N SER A 205 21.45 -9.33 1.05
CA SER A 205 22.64 -8.60 0.60
C SER A 205 22.91 -8.76 -0.90
N ASP A 206 21.88 -9.10 -1.69
CA ASP A 206 21.95 -9.35 -3.14
C ASP A 206 22.87 -10.52 -3.56
N GLU A 207 23.22 -11.38 -2.60
CA GLU A 207 23.83 -12.68 -2.86
C GLU A 207 22.87 -13.61 -3.59
N THR A 208 23.41 -14.53 -4.38
CA THR A 208 22.59 -15.56 -5.02
C THR A 208 22.00 -16.48 -3.97
N ALA A 209 20.67 -16.55 -3.93
CA ALA A 209 19.93 -17.46 -3.06
C ALA A 209 19.69 -18.81 -3.75
N ASN A 210 19.04 -19.74 -3.05
CA ASN A 210 18.60 -21.03 -3.59
C ASN A 210 17.08 -21.20 -3.43
N TYR A 211 16.31 -20.16 -3.77
CA TYR A 211 14.86 -20.23 -3.72
C TYR A 211 14.32 -21.10 -4.86
N SER A 212 13.37 -21.98 -4.52
CA SER A 212 12.73 -22.90 -5.46
C SER A 212 12.23 -22.19 -6.72
N PHE A 213 12.60 -22.70 -7.89
CA PHE A 213 12.13 -22.20 -9.17
C PHE A 213 10.60 -22.15 -9.25
N VAL A 214 9.92 -23.18 -8.72
CA VAL A 214 8.45 -23.28 -8.71
C VAL A 214 7.84 -22.18 -7.84
N LEU A 215 8.36 -21.99 -6.63
CA LEU A 215 7.83 -20.97 -5.71
C LEU A 215 8.09 -19.56 -6.24
N ARG A 216 9.26 -19.29 -6.83
CA ARG A 216 9.53 -18.03 -7.54
C ARG A 216 8.57 -17.81 -8.70
N GLY A 217 8.19 -18.87 -9.41
CA GLY A 217 7.16 -18.84 -10.46
C GLY A 217 5.79 -18.40 -9.92
N TYR A 218 5.35 -18.96 -8.80
CA TYR A 218 4.10 -18.55 -8.14
C TYR A 218 4.12 -17.08 -7.73
N VAL A 219 5.19 -16.62 -7.07
CA VAL A 219 5.32 -15.22 -6.65
C VAL A 219 5.32 -14.28 -7.86
N ARG A 220 6.05 -14.61 -8.93
CA ARG A 220 6.11 -13.79 -10.15
C ARG A 220 4.73 -13.65 -10.81
N HIS A 221 4.03 -14.77 -10.97
CA HIS A 221 2.69 -14.75 -11.57
C HIS A 221 1.70 -13.96 -10.71
N TRP A 222 1.74 -14.16 -9.40
CA TRP A 222 0.92 -13.44 -8.44
C TRP A 222 1.19 -11.93 -8.46
N LEU A 223 2.46 -11.50 -8.44
CA LEU A 223 2.83 -10.08 -8.58
C LEU A 223 2.30 -9.48 -9.87
N GLY A 224 2.35 -10.21 -11.00
CA GLY A 224 1.78 -9.77 -12.26
C GLY A 224 0.29 -9.45 -12.16
N ASN A 225 -0.49 -10.27 -11.45
CA ASN A 225 -1.92 -10.01 -11.22
C ASN A 225 -2.15 -8.80 -10.30
N VAL A 226 -1.38 -8.68 -9.21
CA VAL A 226 -1.47 -7.53 -8.30
C VAL A 226 -1.11 -6.22 -9.00
N TRP A 227 -0.04 -6.22 -9.79
CA TRP A 227 0.39 -5.04 -10.53
C TRP A 227 -0.52 -4.70 -11.69
N GLY A 228 -1.21 -5.68 -12.28
CA GLY A 228 -2.29 -5.42 -13.23
C GLY A 228 -3.40 -4.54 -12.63
N GLU A 229 -3.73 -4.72 -11.35
CA GLU A 229 -4.67 -3.84 -10.65
C GLU A 229 -4.09 -2.44 -10.39
N PHE A 230 -2.81 -2.33 -10.06
CA PHE A 230 -2.13 -1.04 -9.88
C PHE A 230 -2.02 -0.26 -11.19
N ASP A 231 -1.75 -0.94 -12.30
CA ASP A 231 -1.81 -0.38 -13.65
C ASP A 231 -3.23 0.08 -14.01
N ARG A 232 -4.26 -0.73 -13.68
CA ARG A 232 -5.67 -0.41 -13.93
C ARG A 232 -6.09 0.89 -13.25
N ILE A 233 -5.64 1.12 -12.01
CA ILE A 233 -5.89 2.38 -11.29
C ILE A 233 -4.91 3.50 -11.65
N LYS A 234 -3.95 3.23 -12.55
CA LYS A 234 -2.90 4.16 -12.99
C LYS A 234 -2.06 4.70 -11.83
N LEU A 235 -1.62 3.81 -10.94
CA LEU A 235 -0.94 4.19 -9.70
C LEU A 235 0.31 5.05 -9.96
N THR A 236 1.08 4.77 -11.01
CA THR A 236 2.23 5.58 -11.42
C THR A 236 1.83 7.01 -11.80
N ASP A 237 0.71 7.20 -12.50
CA ASP A 237 0.25 8.53 -12.92
C ASP A 237 -0.25 9.33 -11.72
N ILE A 238 -0.91 8.64 -10.78
CA ILE A 238 -1.40 9.23 -9.53
C ILE A 238 -0.23 9.81 -8.73
N VAL A 239 0.84 9.04 -8.51
CA VAL A 239 1.98 9.48 -7.69
C VAL A 239 3.03 10.28 -8.48
N GLY A 240 3.10 10.06 -9.79
CA GLY A 240 4.12 10.55 -10.68
C GLY A 240 3.64 11.66 -11.61
N SER A 241 2.62 12.43 -11.23
CA SER A 241 2.19 13.63 -11.96
C SER A 241 3.29 14.72 -11.99
N THR A 242 4.34 14.47 -12.77
CA THR A 242 5.03 15.47 -13.56
C THR A 242 4.30 15.56 -14.89
N ASP A 243 3.90 16.77 -15.28
CA ASP A 243 3.41 17.02 -16.63
C ASP A 243 4.36 16.39 -17.68
N LYS A 244 3.75 15.58 -18.57
CA LYS A 244 4.26 15.02 -19.84
C LYS A 244 5.10 13.73 -19.81
N GLY A 245 4.44 12.66 -20.28
CA GLY A 245 4.80 11.95 -21.51
C GLY A 245 6.00 11.01 -21.44
N PHE A 246 5.74 9.70 -21.35
CA PHE A 246 6.71 8.71 -21.78
C PHE A 246 6.03 7.50 -22.44
N THR A 247 6.39 7.27 -23.71
CA THR A 247 6.10 6.07 -24.50
C THR A 247 6.91 4.89 -23.97
N ARG A 248 6.22 3.77 -23.66
CA ARG A 248 6.86 2.49 -23.33
C ARG A 248 7.74 2.00 -24.50
N PRO A 249 8.93 1.44 -24.23
CA PRO A 249 9.63 0.65 -25.25
C PRO A 249 8.85 -0.65 -25.50
N ALA A 250 8.72 -1.02 -26.77
CA ALA A 250 8.07 -2.24 -27.19
C ALA A 250 8.80 -3.46 -26.63
N ALA A 251 8.04 -4.47 -26.21
CA ALA A 251 8.56 -5.78 -25.85
C ALA A 251 9.26 -6.39 -27.08
N ALA A 252 10.50 -6.84 -26.90
CA ALA A 252 11.17 -7.67 -27.88
C ALA A 252 10.62 -9.10 -27.76
N ASP A 253 10.26 -9.67 -28.92
CA ASP A 253 9.81 -11.05 -29.11
C ASP A 253 10.85 -12.10 -28.65
#